data_AF-A0A534K656-F1
#
_entry.id   AF-A0A534K656-F1
#
_cell.length_a   1.000
_cell.length_b   1.000
_cell.length_c   1.000
_cell.angle_alpha   90.00
_cell.angle_beta   90.00
_cell.angle_gamma   90.00
#
_symmetry.space_group_name_H-M   'P 1'
#
loop_
_entity.id
_entity.type
_entity.pdbx_description
1 polymer ?
#
loop_
_entity_poly.entity_id
_entity_poly.type
_entity_poly.pdbx_seq_one_letter_code
_entity_poly.pdbx_strand_id
1 'polypeptide(L)'
;MDPGRWSNRKRAAVVLLAIALILASGWFAWELLRPRTIREVMQTDPWAAGATVDLEGEITGISRVNTSLGREVYLELDHYSTCGPIVPGAAWDVRADPNGTYRIGDRFRTTVHFVAHTFNGDPAVVAPELPCPFPVLPWAIGAVWDTVSAVAGFALLYRETDTNGWARYEVLTTSGDSYRPAVLPLTLRRSPAVLAQDPGLRARGSINSASAWEGAMALQYLLVSGNFRNAPIVDEMASLLDGTSRNGTVRYADADGNGWLDDGDWIDLRPSDPGTPTAYDTYMVQVGEAGGQMVAYAYGGAYALNGRGGPRDLPADSFVTSGLVHLRHVGDQIAAKVASTLEVTRVRWGVPQPLSELTFRLSVNQTFPEATGNLVDLPITLPSGVSLSFADSGAAGLFDAGDRFLVANLDNRTPVVLTVSGAQATLGEARWFAGYGHIIGRLPQLTLTATGSGPYLIDTGVPFWHPELEMNRTPRAALRENGITVLRDRPLVNGTIGTFANGSVTFVDADGDGFLSQGDAFVVQGAPAARYELEVSVVFGTVSQRVTFGA
;
A
#
# COMPACT_ATOMS: atom_id res chain seq x y z
N MET A 1 24.46 -1.66 -86.31
CA MET A 1 24.36 -1.24 -84.90
C MET A 1 23.70 0.13 -84.90
N ASP A 2 22.44 0.22 -84.46
CA ASP A 2 21.63 1.44 -84.62
C ASP A 2 21.99 2.54 -83.59
N PRO A 3 22.35 3.77 -84.02
CA PRO A 3 22.69 4.87 -83.13
C PRO A 3 21.48 5.46 -82.37
N GLY A 4 20.25 5.24 -82.86
CA GLY A 4 19.02 5.81 -82.28
C GLY A 4 18.53 5.12 -81.00
N ARG A 5 18.91 3.85 -80.78
CA ARG A 5 18.43 3.06 -79.63
C ARG A 5 19.15 3.41 -78.32
N TRP A 6 20.36 3.97 -78.40
CA TRP A 6 21.15 4.40 -77.24
C TRP A 6 20.71 5.76 -76.68
N SER A 7 20.15 6.64 -77.53
CA SER A 7 19.60 7.95 -77.15
C SER A 7 18.32 7.82 -76.31
N ASN A 8 17.39 6.96 -76.74
CA ASN A 8 16.13 6.76 -76.02
C ASN A 8 16.31 6.04 -74.67
N ARG A 9 17.28 5.13 -74.55
CA ARG A 9 17.60 4.48 -73.27
C ARG A 9 18.17 5.46 -72.24
N LYS A 10 19.04 6.39 -72.65
CA LYS A 10 19.57 7.44 -71.76
C LYS A 10 18.48 8.42 -71.34
N ARG A 11 17.61 8.84 -72.26
CA ARG A 11 16.46 9.70 -71.94
C ARG A 11 15.46 9.01 -71.00
N ALA A 12 15.15 7.73 -71.25
CA ALA A 12 14.32 6.93 -70.36
C ALA A 12 14.94 6.74 -68.97
N ALA A 13 16.25 6.50 -68.90
CA ALA A 13 16.96 6.40 -67.63
C ALA A 13 16.94 7.73 -66.83
N VAL A 14 17.12 8.87 -67.51
CA VAL A 14 17.02 10.19 -66.86
C VAL A 14 15.60 10.47 -66.36
N VAL A 15 14.56 10.12 -67.14
CA VAL A 15 13.17 10.27 -66.72
C VAL A 15 12.84 9.36 -65.54
N LEU A 16 13.30 8.10 -65.54
CA LEU A 16 13.10 7.17 -64.42
C LEU A 16 13.84 7.64 -63.16
N LEU A 17 15.04 8.19 -63.30
CA LEU A 17 15.80 8.76 -62.17
C LEU A 17 15.09 10.01 -61.60
N ALA A 18 14.53 10.86 -62.47
CA ALA A 18 13.76 12.03 -62.05
C ALA A 18 12.46 11.62 -61.34
N ILE A 19 11.74 10.61 -61.85
CA ILE A 19 10.54 10.06 -61.19
C ILE A 19 10.93 9.45 -59.83
N ALA A 20 12.00 8.67 -59.76
CA ALA A 20 12.47 8.09 -58.50
C ALA A 20 12.86 9.17 -57.49
N LEU A 21 13.52 10.25 -57.93
CA LEU A 21 13.84 11.39 -57.08
C LEU A 21 12.58 12.12 -56.60
N ILE A 22 11.59 12.36 -57.46
CA ILE A 22 10.32 12.99 -57.08
C ILE A 22 9.55 12.11 -56.09
N LEU A 23 9.49 10.80 -56.33
CA LEU A 23 8.84 9.86 -55.42
C LEU A 23 9.57 9.76 -54.09
N ALA A 24 10.90 9.72 -54.08
CA ALA A 24 11.70 9.74 -52.87
C ALA A 24 11.55 11.06 -52.10
N SER A 25 11.50 12.20 -52.80
CA SER A 25 11.27 13.53 -52.21
C SER A 25 9.88 13.65 -51.61
N GLY A 26 8.86 13.18 -52.34
CA GLY A 26 7.47 13.17 -51.90
C GLY A 26 7.26 12.22 -50.72
N TRP A 27 7.87 11.04 -50.76
CA TRP A 27 7.90 10.11 -49.63
C TRP A 27 8.59 10.72 -48.42
N PHE A 28 9.75 11.35 -48.60
CA PHE A 28 10.49 12.01 -47.52
C PHE A 28 9.71 13.17 -46.91
N ALA A 29 9.08 14.01 -47.74
CA ALA A 29 8.22 15.09 -47.28
C ALA A 29 6.97 14.57 -46.56
N TRP A 30 6.36 13.50 -47.07
CA TRP A 30 5.23 12.85 -46.40
C TRP A 30 5.65 12.24 -45.06
N GLU A 31 6.80 11.57 -44.98
CA GLU A 31 7.32 10.98 -43.75
C GLU A 31 7.65 12.03 -42.69
N LEU A 32 8.04 13.25 -43.10
CA LEU A 32 8.29 14.38 -42.21
C LEU A 32 7.01 15.07 -41.72
N LEU A 33 5.95 15.08 -42.53
CA LEU A 33 4.72 15.84 -42.26
C LEU A 33 3.55 14.99 -41.79
N ARG A 34 3.62 13.66 -41.91
CA ARG A 34 2.54 12.79 -41.47
C ARG A 34 2.42 12.81 -39.94
N PRO A 35 1.18 12.78 -39.41
CA PRO A 35 0.98 12.49 -38.00
C PRO A 35 1.64 11.17 -37.62
N ARG A 36 2.29 11.16 -36.45
CA ARG A 36 2.92 9.99 -35.87
C ARG A 36 1.92 9.22 -35.03
N THR A 37 2.09 7.91 -35.00
CA THR A 37 1.41 7.07 -34.01
C THR A 37 2.06 7.27 -32.64
N ILE A 38 1.31 7.02 -31.57
CA ILE A 38 1.84 7.07 -30.20
C ILE A 38 3.07 6.16 -30.02
N ARG A 39 3.10 4.99 -30.67
CA ARG A 39 4.27 4.09 -30.69
C ARG A 39 5.52 4.75 -31.24
N GLU A 40 5.41 5.44 -32.37
CA GLU A 40 6.55 6.12 -33.00
C GLU A 40 7.07 7.26 -32.11
N VAL A 41 6.17 8.01 -31.47
CA VAL A 41 6.55 9.07 -30.54
C VAL A 41 7.31 8.51 -29.34
N MET A 42 6.84 7.39 -28.78
CA MET A 42 7.44 6.79 -27.60
C MET A 42 8.75 6.02 -27.87
N GLN A 43 8.94 5.52 -29.10
CA GLN A 43 10.19 4.90 -29.54
C GLN A 43 11.25 5.91 -29.98
N THR A 44 10.89 7.18 -30.11
CA THR A 44 11.86 8.24 -30.43
C THR A 44 12.69 8.58 -29.19
N ASP A 45 14.01 8.55 -29.34
CA ASP A 45 14.98 8.80 -28.28
C ASP A 45 16.21 9.51 -28.87
N PRO A 46 16.61 10.71 -28.38
CA PRO A 46 15.99 11.54 -27.34
C PRO A 46 15.04 12.62 -27.90
N TRP A 47 14.20 13.19 -27.03
CA TRP A 47 13.45 14.41 -27.31
C TRP A 47 14.19 15.67 -26.84
N ALA A 48 14.06 16.74 -27.63
CA ALA A 48 14.56 18.07 -27.25
C ALA A 48 13.40 18.94 -26.75
N ALA A 49 13.67 19.79 -25.75
CA ALA A 49 12.73 20.82 -25.35
C ALA A 49 12.46 21.79 -26.51
N GLY A 50 11.19 22.13 -26.73
CA GLY A 50 10.71 22.91 -27.87
C GLY A 50 10.35 22.08 -29.10
N ALA A 51 10.60 20.76 -29.10
CA ALA A 51 10.14 19.88 -30.17
C ALA A 51 8.61 19.73 -30.15
N THR A 52 8.01 19.59 -31.33
CA THR A 52 6.57 19.36 -31.51
C THR A 52 6.33 18.23 -32.48
N VAL A 53 5.31 17.41 -32.21
CA VAL A 53 4.92 16.30 -33.08
C VAL A 53 3.40 16.23 -33.17
N ASP A 54 2.89 16.17 -34.41
CA ASP A 54 1.49 15.83 -34.63
C ASP A 54 1.29 14.34 -34.37
N LEU A 55 0.34 14.02 -33.48
CA LEU A 55 -0.01 12.67 -33.08
C LEU A 55 -1.43 12.35 -33.51
N GLU A 56 -1.63 11.14 -34.02
CA GLU A 56 -2.95 10.66 -34.45
C GLU A 56 -3.10 9.15 -34.19
N GLY A 57 -4.31 8.74 -33.79
CA GLY A 57 -4.67 7.34 -33.54
C GLY A 57 -6.19 7.16 -33.36
N GLU A 58 -6.63 5.91 -33.32
CA GLU A 58 -8.01 5.53 -32.98
C GLU A 58 -8.15 5.32 -31.48
N ILE A 59 -9.21 5.84 -30.87
CA ILE A 59 -9.48 5.69 -29.43
C ILE A 59 -9.91 4.24 -29.14
N THR A 60 -9.13 3.52 -28.34
CA THR A 60 -9.44 2.15 -27.90
C THR A 60 -9.94 2.10 -26.46
N GLY A 61 -9.66 3.14 -25.66
CA GLY A 61 -10.04 3.23 -24.25
C GLY A 61 -10.19 4.68 -23.80
N ILE A 62 -11.03 4.90 -22.78
CA ILE A 62 -11.29 6.23 -22.22
C ILE A 62 -11.31 6.12 -20.69
N SER A 63 -10.53 6.95 -20.02
CA SER A 63 -10.54 7.08 -18.57
C SER A 63 -10.79 8.51 -18.14
N ARG A 64 -11.60 8.67 -17.11
CA ARG A 64 -11.94 9.96 -16.51
C ARG A 64 -11.59 9.87 -15.04
N VAL A 65 -10.68 10.71 -14.59
CA VAL A 65 -10.17 10.69 -13.22
C VAL A 65 -10.22 12.07 -12.61
N ASN A 66 -10.48 12.12 -11.30
CA ASN A 66 -10.27 13.32 -10.53
C ASN A 66 -8.87 13.23 -9.92
N THR A 67 -8.12 14.31 -10.00
CA THR A 67 -6.79 14.43 -9.39
C THR A 67 -6.80 15.62 -8.43
N SER A 68 -5.78 15.73 -7.60
CA SER A 68 -5.53 16.92 -6.79
C SER A 68 -5.45 18.22 -7.59
N LEU A 69 -5.12 18.14 -8.89
CA LEU A 69 -5.01 19.29 -9.80
C LEU A 69 -6.27 19.52 -10.65
N GLY A 70 -7.33 18.72 -10.45
CA GLY A 70 -8.60 18.82 -11.16
C GLY A 70 -8.97 17.57 -11.96
N ARG A 71 -10.04 17.69 -12.74
CA ARG A 71 -10.58 16.60 -13.58
C ARG A 71 -9.72 16.43 -14.82
N GLU A 72 -9.34 15.20 -15.11
CA GLU A 72 -8.53 14.85 -16.27
C GLU A 72 -9.19 13.71 -17.06
N VAL A 73 -9.01 13.74 -18.37
CA VAL A 73 -9.48 12.69 -19.29
C VAL A 73 -8.29 12.16 -20.05
N TYR A 74 -8.24 10.84 -20.13
CA TYR A 74 -7.17 10.09 -20.75
C TYR A 74 -7.74 9.14 -21.79
N LEU A 75 -7.07 9.08 -22.94
CA LEU A 75 -7.43 8.23 -24.06
C LEU A 75 -6.32 7.21 -24.25
N GLU A 76 -6.71 5.95 -24.40
CA GLU A 76 -5.83 4.91 -24.97
C GLU A 76 -6.00 4.97 -26.48
N LEU A 77 -4.89 4.98 -27.18
CA LEU A 77 -4.88 5.00 -28.64
C LEU A 77 -4.36 3.68 -29.18
N ASP A 78 -4.84 3.31 -30.35
CA ASP A 78 -4.35 2.15 -31.07
C ASP A 78 -2.81 2.16 -31.24
N HIS A 79 -2.27 0.96 -31.41
CA HIS A 79 -0.86 0.70 -31.66
C HIS A 79 0.12 0.96 -30.49
N TYR A 80 -0.30 1.29 -29.27
CA TYR A 80 0.62 1.37 -28.12
C TYR A 80 -0.06 1.03 -26.79
N SER A 81 0.67 0.41 -25.86
CA SER A 81 0.10 -0.04 -24.58
C SER A 81 1.13 -0.24 -23.46
N THR A 82 2.35 0.31 -23.59
CA THR A 82 3.45 -0.01 -22.65
C THR A 82 3.16 0.37 -21.20
N CYS A 83 2.25 1.33 -20.99
CA CYS A 83 1.91 1.82 -19.67
C CYS A 83 0.87 0.95 -18.97
N GLY A 84 0.09 0.16 -19.73
CA GLY A 84 -0.94 -0.76 -19.25
C GLY A 84 -1.93 -0.16 -18.24
N PRO A 85 -2.96 -0.91 -17.84
CA PRO A 85 -3.77 -0.53 -16.69
C PRO A 85 -2.95 -0.79 -15.41
N ILE A 86 -2.23 0.22 -14.93
CA ILE A 86 -1.64 0.25 -13.58
C ILE A 86 -2.77 0.18 -12.52
N VAL A 87 -3.92 0.77 -12.88
CA VAL A 87 -5.22 0.57 -12.24
C VAL A 87 -6.09 -0.24 -13.21
N PRO A 88 -6.71 -1.36 -12.79
CA PRO A 88 -7.58 -2.14 -13.65
C PRO A 88 -8.63 -1.27 -14.36
N GLY A 89 -8.64 -1.29 -15.69
CA GLY A 89 -9.59 -0.52 -16.51
C GLY A 89 -9.22 0.93 -16.81
N ALA A 90 -7.99 1.36 -16.51
CA ALA A 90 -7.54 2.73 -16.78
C ALA A 90 -6.58 2.84 -17.99
N ALA A 91 -6.87 3.80 -18.88
CA ALA A 91 -6.18 4.18 -20.10
C ALA A 91 -5.36 5.47 -19.87
N TRP A 92 -4.09 5.52 -20.31
CA TRP A 92 -3.18 6.63 -19.96
C TRP A 92 -2.21 7.06 -21.08
N ASP A 93 -2.58 6.93 -22.36
CA ASP A 93 -1.65 7.30 -23.45
C ASP A 93 -1.62 8.81 -23.71
N VAL A 94 -2.80 9.43 -23.85
CA VAL A 94 -2.93 10.84 -24.22
C VAL A 94 -3.94 11.56 -23.34
N ARG A 95 -3.58 12.75 -22.87
CA ARG A 95 -4.46 13.66 -22.14
C ARG A 95 -5.38 14.40 -23.13
N ALA A 96 -6.68 14.36 -22.84
CA ALA A 96 -7.72 15.03 -23.60
C ALA A 96 -8.33 16.21 -22.81
N ASP A 97 -9.14 17.03 -23.48
CA ASP A 97 -9.94 18.07 -22.84
C ASP A 97 -10.99 17.42 -21.92
N PRO A 98 -11.01 17.73 -20.62
CA PRO A 98 -11.98 17.13 -19.70
C PRO A 98 -13.44 17.42 -20.05
N ASN A 99 -13.72 18.51 -20.77
CA ASN A 99 -15.06 18.88 -21.23
C ASN A 99 -15.40 18.30 -22.62
N GLY A 100 -14.47 17.59 -23.25
CA GLY A 100 -14.65 16.93 -24.54
C GLY A 100 -15.58 15.71 -24.48
N THR A 101 -16.24 15.46 -25.62
CA THR A 101 -16.99 14.23 -25.87
C THR A 101 -16.15 13.30 -26.72
N TYR A 102 -15.88 12.09 -26.23
CA TYR A 102 -15.03 11.09 -26.86
C TYR A 102 -15.76 9.75 -26.91
N ARG A 103 -15.54 8.96 -27.96
CA ARG A 103 -16.04 7.58 -28.08
C ARG A 103 -14.94 6.65 -28.54
N ILE A 104 -15.01 5.40 -28.07
CA ILE A 104 -14.17 4.32 -28.58
C ILE A 104 -14.49 4.11 -30.06
N GLY A 105 -13.45 3.99 -30.89
CA GLY A 105 -13.52 3.93 -32.35
C GLY A 105 -13.45 5.30 -33.04
N ASP A 106 -13.52 6.41 -32.30
CA ASP A 106 -13.30 7.73 -32.90
C ASP A 106 -11.81 7.95 -33.18
N ARG A 107 -11.51 8.68 -34.26
CA ARG A 107 -10.14 9.12 -34.58
C ARG A 107 -9.80 10.36 -33.76
N PHE A 108 -8.68 10.34 -33.05
CA PHE A 108 -8.17 11.44 -32.25
C PHE A 108 -6.88 12.00 -32.84
N ARG A 109 -6.75 13.33 -32.86
CA ARG A 109 -5.54 14.02 -33.31
C ARG A 109 -5.20 15.16 -32.35
N THR A 110 -3.93 15.28 -32.02
CA THR A 110 -3.39 16.37 -31.20
C THR A 110 -1.97 16.72 -31.63
N THR A 111 -1.43 17.83 -31.11
CA THR A 111 -0.01 18.16 -31.24
C THR A 111 0.62 18.01 -29.87
N VAL A 112 1.66 17.19 -29.78
CA VAL A 112 2.45 16.92 -28.58
C VAL A 112 3.58 17.95 -28.49
N HIS A 113 3.71 18.60 -27.34
CA HIS A 113 4.72 19.62 -27.10
C HIS A 113 5.72 19.15 -26.05
N PHE A 114 6.98 18.99 -26.43
CA PHE A 114 8.05 18.62 -25.52
C PHE A 114 8.61 19.85 -24.82
N VAL A 115 8.49 19.91 -23.50
CA VAL A 115 8.88 21.06 -22.68
C VAL A 115 9.99 20.70 -21.70
N ALA A 116 10.87 21.67 -21.44
CA ALA A 116 11.90 21.53 -20.43
C ALA A 116 11.27 21.43 -19.03
N HIS A 117 11.79 20.52 -18.22
CA HIS A 117 11.28 20.18 -16.91
C HIS A 117 12.42 19.86 -15.94
N THR A 118 12.12 19.84 -14.65
CA THR A 118 13.05 19.36 -13.61
C THR A 118 12.35 18.32 -12.74
N PHE A 119 12.99 17.18 -12.51
CA PHE A 119 12.46 16.10 -11.68
C PHE A 119 13.49 15.74 -10.60
N ASN A 120 13.17 15.97 -9.33
CA ASN A 120 14.10 15.81 -8.20
C ASN A 120 15.42 16.56 -8.39
N GLY A 121 15.37 17.73 -9.03
CA GLY A 121 16.54 18.54 -9.37
C GLY A 121 17.26 18.15 -10.67
N ASP A 122 16.92 17.01 -11.30
CA ASP A 122 17.51 16.59 -12.56
C ASP A 122 16.80 17.22 -13.78
N PRO A 123 17.54 17.64 -14.82
CA PRO A 123 16.94 18.11 -16.06
C PRO A 123 16.16 16.99 -16.76
N ALA A 124 14.96 17.31 -17.19
CA ALA A 124 14.07 16.39 -17.87
C ALA A 124 13.31 17.07 -19.01
N VAL A 125 12.72 16.27 -19.89
CA VAL A 125 11.80 16.71 -20.94
C VAL A 125 10.52 15.89 -20.81
N VAL A 126 9.39 16.60 -20.72
CA VAL A 126 8.05 15.99 -20.61
C VAL A 126 7.17 16.51 -21.74
N ALA A 127 6.08 15.80 -22.00
CA ALA A 127 5.01 16.30 -22.84
C ALA A 127 3.71 16.35 -22.01
N PRO A 128 3.13 17.52 -21.74
CA PRO A 128 1.89 17.64 -20.96
C PRO A 128 0.71 16.85 -21.56
N GLU A 129 0.72 16.66 -22.88
CA GLU A 129 -0.26 15.86 -23.60
C GLU A 129 -0.06 14.35 -23.43
N LEU A 130 1.15 13.91 -23.06
CA LEU A 130 1.51 12.51 -22.86
C LEU A 130 1.79 12.24 -21.37
N PRO A 131 0.77 11.82 -20.61
CA PRO A 131 0.91 11.55 -19.18
C PRO A 131 1.73 10.28 -18.89
N CYS A 132 1.98 9.43 -19.89
CA CYS A 132 2.89 8.31 -19.75
C CYS A 132 4.17 8.56 -20.57
N PRO A 133 5.36 8.45 -19.96
CA PRO A 133 5.64 7.91 -18.62
C PRO A 133 5.44 8.88 -17.46
N PHE A 134 5.35 10.19 -17.72
CA PHE A 134 5.24 11.21 -16.67
C PHE A 134 3.89 11.95 -16.72
N PRO A 135 3.09 11.96 -15.63
CA PRO A 135 3.40 11.51 -14.27
C PRO A 135 2.95 10.07 -13.95
N VAL A 136 2.46 9.30 -14.92
CA VAL A 136 1.68 8.07 -14.63
C VAL A 136 2.52 7.04 -13.87
N LEU A 137 3.79 6.87 -14.21
CA LEU A 137 4.68 5.97 -13.48
C LEU A 137 4.94 6.43 -12.03
N PRO A 138 5.21 7.71 -11.73
CA PRO A 138 5.21 8.21 -10.35
C PRO A 138 3.93 7.91 -9.57
N TRP A 139 2.75 8.09 -10.17
CA TRP A 139 1.48 7.76 -9.53
C TRP A 139 1.34 6.26 -9.25
N ALA A 140 1.80 5.42 -10.17
CA ALA A 140 1.85 3.97 -9.98
C ALA A 140 2.63 3.57 -8.74
N ILE A 141 3.78 4.23 -8.50
CA ILE A 141 4.61 3.99 -7.33
C ILE A 141 3.83 4.36 -6.06
N GLY A 142 3.16 5.51 -6.04
CA GLY A 142 2.27 5.88 -4.94
C GLY A 142 1.17 4.86 -4.70
N ALA A 143 0.55 4.37 -5.77
CA ALA A 143 -0.50 3.39 -5.63
C ALA A 143 -0.04 2.03 -5.06
N VAL A 144 1.08 1.53 -5.56
CA VAL A 144 1.69 0.31 -4.99
C VAL A 144 2.05 0.55 -3.52
N TRP A 145 2.54 1.75 -3.19
CA TRP A 145 2.94 2.09 -1.84
C TRP A 145 1.78 2.19 -0.86
N ASP A 146 0.66 2.78 -1.25
CA ASP A 146 -0.54 2.84 -0.43
C ASP A 146 -1.07 1.43 -0.14
N THR A 147 -0.99 0.53 -1.13
CA THR A 147 -1.35 -0.89 -0.97
C THR A 147 -0.43 -1.61 0.01
N VAL A 148 0.89 -1.40 -0.10
CA VAL A 148 1.87 -1.97 0.83
C VAL A 148 1.67 -1.41 2.25
N SER A 149 1.41 -0.11 2.37
CA SER A 149 1.14 0.57 3.64
C SER A 149 -0.12 0.02 4.30
N ALA A 150 -1.20 -0.17 3.53
CA ALA A 150 -2.43 -0.79 4.01
C ALA A 150 -2.18 -2.20 4.59
N VAL A 151 -1.38 -3.04 3.92
CA VAL A 151 -1.03 -4.38 4.43
C VAL A 151 -0.18 -4.31 5.71
N ALA A 152 0.58 -3.24 5.91
CA ALA A 152 1.50 -3.08 7.04
C ALA A 152 0.89 -2.34 8.25
N GLY A 153 -0.32 -1.78 8.10
CA GLY A 153 -1.13 -1.27 9.20
C GLY A 153 -2.19 -0.28 8.74
N PHE A 154 -1.77 0.73 7.97
CA PHE A 154 -2.68 1.73 7.41
C PHE A 154 -2.07 2.43 6.18
N ALA A 155 -2.91 2.90 5.29
CA ALA A 155 -2.53 3.78 4.18
C ALA A 155 -2.74 5.25 4.57
N LEU A 156 -2.02 6.13 3.86
CA LEU A 156 -2.20 7.58 3.94
C LEU A 156 -2.68 8.06 2.58
N LEU A 157 -3.95 8.43 2.48
CA LEU A 157 -4.56 8.74 1.18
C LEU A 157 -4.85 10.24 1.05
N TYR A 158 -4.44 10.82 -0.08
CA TYR A 158 -4.67 12.24 -0.35
C TYR A 158 -6.17 12.58 -0.34
N ARG A 159 -6.55 13.63 0.39
CA ARG A 159 -7.94 14.14 0.42
C ARG A 159 -8.06 15.45 -0.32
N GLU A 160 -7.30 16.44 0.10
CA GLU A 160 -7.39 17.80 -0.39
C GLU A 160 -6.11 18.57 -0.12
N THR A 161 -5.97 19.72 -0.77
CA THR A 161 -4.97 20.73 -0.41
C THR A 161 -5.73 21.97 0.02
N ASP A 162 -5.49 22.42 1.24
CA ASP A 162 -6.16 23.60 1.79
C ASP A 162 -5.65 24.90 1.13
N THR A 163 -6.32 26.02 1.42
CA THR A 163 -5.95 27.33 0.88
C THR A 163 -4.58 27.85 1.36
N ASN A 164 -4.01 27.25 2.41
CA ASN A 164 -2.69 27.57 2.94
C ASN A 164 -1.59 26.65 2.40
N GLY A 165 -1.93 25.74 1.46
CA GLY A 165 -1.00 24.81 0.81
C GLY A 165 -0.70 23.55 1.63
N TRP A 166 -1.50 23.22 2.64
CA TRP A 166 -1.41 21.95 3.35
C TRP A 166 -2.15 20.86 2.59
N ALA A 167 -1.41 19.86 2.15
CA ALA A 167 -1.94 18.63 1.60
C ALA A 167 -2.35 17.69 2.73
N ARG A 168 -3.64 17.40 2.82
CA ARG A 168 -4.20 16.51 3.83
C ARG A 168 -4.20 15.08 3.32
N TYR A 169 -3.53 14.20 4.05
CA TYR A 169 -3.58 12.75 3.85
C TYR A 169 -4.39 12.13 4.99
N GLU A 170 -5.49 11.47 4.66
CA GLU A 170 -6.30 10.77 5.65
C GLU A 170 -5.67 9.42 5.99
N VAL A 171 -5.67 9.09 7.28
CA VAL A 171 -5.26 7.80 7.81
C VAL A 171 -6.37 6.80 7.58
N LEU A 172 -5.95 5.64 7.09
CA LEU A 172 -6.88 4.62 6.70
C LEU A 172 -6.37 3.22 7.00
N THR A 173 -7.04 2.58 7.92
CA THR A 173 -6.76 1.24 8.41
C THR A 173 -7.52 0.22 7.56
N THR A 174 -7.03 -1.01 7.49
CA THR A 174 -7.70 -2.10 6.75
C THR A 174 -8.77 -2.83 7.55
N SER A 175 -8.72 -2.71 8.88
CA SER A 175 -9.56 -3.46 9.83
C SER A 175 -10.18 -2.59 10.92
N GLY A 176 -10.02 -1.27 10.84
CA GLY A 176 -10.42 -0.34 11.90
C GLY A 176 -9.47 -0.38 13.10
N ASP A 177 -8.21 -0.73 12.87
CA ASP A 177 -7.19 -0.85 13.90
C ASP A 177 -6.81 0.53 14.46
N SER A 178 -6.79 0.66 15.78
CA SER A 178 -6.34 1.89 16.44
C SER A 178 -4.93 1.74 17.00
N TYR A 179 -4.05 2.67 16.63
CA TYR A 179 -2.63 2.62 17.00
C TYR A 179 -2.25 3.67 18.03
N ARG A 180 -1.33 3.35 18.95
CA ARG A 180 -0.82 4.31 19.94
C ARG A 180 0.06 5.38 19.27
N PRO A 181 -0.32 6.66 19.25
CA PRO A 181 0.50 7.71 18.61
C PRO A 181 1.86 7.91 19.32
N ALA A 182 1.90 7.65 20.64
CA ALA A 182 3.08 7.83 21.50
C ALA A 182 4.33 7.05 21.06
N VAL A 183 4.16 5.93 20.35
CA VAL A 183 5.25 5.02 19.94
C VAL A 183 5.47 5.03 18.43
N LEU A 184 4.75 5.88 17.69
CA LEU A 184 4.85 5.98 16.25
C LEU A 184 5.62 7.25 15.86
N PRO A 185 6.90 7.13 15.45
CA PRO A 185 7.61 8.26 14.86
C PRO A 185 7.07 8.55 13.45
N LEU A 186 7.38 9.73 12.95
CA LEU A 186 7.09 10.13 11.57
C LEU A 186 8.34 10.69 10.93
N THR A 187 8.62 10.32 9.69
CA THR A 187 9.68 10.95 8.88
C THR A 187 9.11 11.44 7.55
N LEU A 188 9.53 12.64 7.15
CA LEU A 188 9.36 13.16 5.80
C LEU A 188 10.71 13.13 5.10
N ARG A 189 10.76 12.44 3.97
CA ARG A 189 11.98 12.24 3.18
C ARG A 189 11.79 12.76 1.77
N ARG A 190 12.84 13.36 1.21
CA ARG A 190 12.85 13.82 -0.18
C ARG A 190 13.73 12.92 -1.02
N SER A 191 13.22 12.50 -2.18
CA SER A 191 13.98 11.65 -3.08
C SER A 191 15.19 12.40 -3.67
N PRO A 192 16.38 11.79 -3.72
CA PRO A 192 17.54 12.38 -4.37
C PRO A 192 17.42 12.37 -5.91
N ALA A 193 18.27 13.17 -6.56
CA ALA A 193 18.48 13.16 -8.01
C ALA A 193 18.82 11.75 -8.52
N VAL A 194 18.19 11.32 -9.61
CA VAL A 194 18.31 10.00 -10.23
C VAL A 194 19.46 9.89 -11.22
N LEU A 195 19.82 10.96 -11.94
CA LEU A 195 20.94 10.94 -12.90
C LEU A 195 22.28 10.66 -12.19
N ALA A 196 22.41 11.10 -10.93
CA ALA A 196 23.57 10.81 -10.11
C ALA A 196 23.68 9.34 -9.70
N GLN A 197 22.62 8.53 -9.84
CA GLN A 197 22.57 7.15 -9.36
C GLN A 197 22.74 6.11 -10.48
N ASP A 198 22.39 6.45 -11.72
CA ASP A 198 22.50 5.53 -12.86
C ASP A 198 23.51 6.01 -13.91
N PRO A 199 24.56 5.23 -14.23
CA PRO A 199 25.56 5.62 -15.21
C PRO A 199 25.01 5.87 -16.62
N GLY A 200 23.99 5.14 -17.05
CA GLY A 200 23.39 5.27 -18.37
C GLY A 200 22.58 6.56 -18.51
N LEU A 201 21.77 6.89 -17.51
CA LEU A 201 21.07 8.16 -17.41
C LEU A 201 22.05 9.33 -17.23
N ARG A 202 23.10 9.15 -16.42
CA ARG A 202 24.15 10.17 -16.25
C ARG A 202 24.82 10.54 -17.55
N ALA A 203 25.14 9.55 -18.39
CA ALA A 203 25.74 9.78 -19.70
C ALA A 203 24.83 10.57 -20.65
N ARG A 204 23.50 10.47 -20.49
CA ARG A 204 22.52 11.26 -21.25
C ARG A 204 22.42 12.70 -20.77
N GLY A 205 22.73 12.96 -19.50
CA GLY A 205 22.66 14.27 -18.88
C GLY A 205 21.24 14.84 -18.69
N SER A 206 20.19 14.12 -19.11
CA SER A 206 18.78 14.48 -18.89
C SER A 206 17.85 13.27 -19.06
N ILE A 207 16.65 13.37 -18.48
CA ILE A 207 15.57 12.39 -18.61
C ILE A 207 14.64 12.85 -19.74
N ASN A 208 14.88 12.41 -20.98
CA ASN A 208 14.29 13.04 -22.16
C ASN A 208 13.72 12.07 -23.21
N SER A 209 13.42 10.84 -22.80
CA SER A 209 12.77 9.83 -23.64
C SER A 209 11.93 8.91 -22.78
N ALA A 210 11.02 8.14 -23.40
CA ALA A 210 10.19 7.19 -22.66
C ALA A 210 11.05 6.19 -21.88
N SER A 211 12.10 5.64 -22.53
CA SER A 211 13.05 4.70 -21.91
C SER A 211 13.87 5.34 -20.77
N ALA A 212 14.26 6.61 -20.88
CA ALA A 212 14.96 7.32 -19.82
C ALA A 212 14.05 7.54 -18.60
N TRP A 213 12.79 7.89 -18.83
CA TRP A 213 11.79 8.02 -17.77
C TRP A 213 11.47 6.67 -17.11
N GLU A 214 11.31 5.58 -17.88
CA GLU A 214 11.15 4.23 -17.35
C GLU A 214 12.34 3.84 -16.46
N GLY A 215 13.58 4.11 -16.91
CA GLY A 215 14.79 3.89 -16.12
C GLY A 215 14.81 4.72 -14.84
N ALA A 216 14.46 6.00 -14.92
CA ALA A 216 14.34 6.88 -13.75
C ALA A 216 13.29 6.37 -12.76
N MET A 217 12.17 5.84 -13.25
CA MET A 217 11.08 5.34 -12.43
C MET A 217 11.39 3.97 -11.81
N ALA A 218 12.11 3.10 -12.52
CA ALA A 218 12.64 1.88 -11.94
C ALA A 218 13.57 2.18 -10.75
N LEU A 219 14.44 3.19 -10.86
CA LEU A 219 15.28 3.64 -9.75
C LEU A 219 14.46 4.24 -8.61
N GLN A 220 13.46 5.09 -8.90
CA GLN A 220 12.56 5.63 -7.88
C GLN A 220 11.81 4.51 -7.15
N TYR A 221 11.32 3.51 -7.86
CA TYR A 221 10.66 2.35 -7.26
C TYR A 221 11.61 1.53 -6.37
N LEU A 222 12.85 1.30 -6.80
CA LEU A 222 13.89 0.65 -5.98
C LEU A 222 14.26 1.47 -4.74
N LEU A 223 14.25 2.79 -4.84
CA LEU A 223 14.36 3.67 -3.69
C LEU A 223 13.18 3.40 -2.75
N VAL A 224 11.95 3.71 -3.16
CA VAL A 224 10.74 3.57 -2.32
C VAL A 224 10.62 2.19 -1.66
N SER A 225 10.86 1.11 -2.40
CA SER A 225 10.69 -0.27 -1.94
C SER A 225 11.76 -0.82 -0.99
N GLY A 226 12.93 -0.17 -0.86
CA GLY A 226 13.99 -0.72 0.01
C GLY A 226 15.18 0.17 0.33
N ASN A 227 15.42 1.23 -0.46
CA ASN A 227 16.55 2.15 -0.28
C ASN A 227 16.14 3.57 0.14
N PHE A 228 14.84 3.88 0.27
CA PHE A 228 14.35 5.22 0.57
C PHE A 228 14.73 5.66 1.99
N ARG A 229 15.03 4.72 2.88
CA ARG A 229 15.65 4.99 4.19
C ARG A 229 17.00 5.73 4.09
N ASN A 230 17.66 5.64 2.94
CA ASN A 230 18.90 6.37 2.66
C ASN A 230 18.63 7.74 2.03
N ALA A 231 17.39 8.03 1.62
CA ALA A 231 17.00 9.34 1.16
C ALA A 231 17.04 10.34 2.34
N PRO A 232 17.47 11.59 2.13
CA PRO A 232 17.55 12.58 3.19
C PRO A 232 16.22 12.78 3.92
N ILE A 233 16.26 12.70 5.25
CA ILE A 233 15.17 13.18 6.12
C ILE A 233 15.20 14.70 6.07
N VAL A 234 14.09 15.29 5.63
CA VAL A 234 13.92 16.75 5.56
C VAL A 234 13.09 17.28 6.73
N ASP A 235 12.30 16.42 7.37
CA ASP A 235 11.58 16.72 8.61
C ASP A 235 11.18 15.43 9.34
N GLU A 236 10.94 15.50 10.64
CA GLU A 236 10.57 14.33 11.46
C GLU A 236 9.82 14.71 12.74
N MET A 237 9.14 13.71 13.31
CA MET A 237 8.59 13.68 14.67
C MET A 237 9.11 12.43 15.37
N ALA A 238 9.48 12.53 16.64
CA ALA A 238 9.87 11.36 17.43
C ALA A 238 8.64 10.53 17.81
N SER A 239 7.49 11.20 17.95
CA SER A 239 6.18 10.59 18.12
C SER A 239 5.12 11.45 17.45
N LEU A 240 4.06 10.84 16.94
CA LEU A 240 2.88 11.58 16.47
C LEU A 240 2.27 12.49 17.56
N LEU A 241 2.46 12.19 18.85
CA LEU A 241 2.02 13.07 19.95
C LEU A 241 2.72 14.44 19.96
N ASP A 242 3.86 14.58 19.29
CA ASP A 242 4.50 15.88 19.07
C ASP A 242 3.55 16.84 18.31
N GLY A 243 2.62 16.29 17.53
CA GLY A 243 1.56 16.98 16.78
C GLY A 243 2.06 17.78 15.58
N THR A 244 3.25 18.36 15.66
CA THR A 244 3.91 19.09 14.58
C THR A 244 5.40 18.70 14.53
N SER A 245 5.91 18.49 13.33
CA SER A 245 7.31 18.12 13.10
C SER A 245 8.26 19.25 13.45
N ARG A 246 9.54 18.90 13.63
CA ARG A 246 10.60 19.84 14.03
C ARG A 246 10.68 21.10 13.14
N ASN A 247 10.54 20.95 11.83
CA ASN A 247 10.58 22.07 10.88
C ASN A 247 9.17 22.61 10.51
N GLY A 248 8.10 22.06 11.09
CA GLY A 248 6.73 22.51 10.87
C GLY A 248 6.20 22.29 9.46
N THR A 249 6.72 21.26 8.76
CA THR A 249 6.25 20.85 7.41
C THR A 249 5.31 19.65 7.44
N VAL A 250 5.17 18.98 8.60
CA VAL A 250 4.23 17.89 8.83
C VAL A 250 3.45 18.12 10.11
N ARG A 251 2.17 17.76 10.10
CA ARG A 251 1.29 17.78 11.27
C ARG A 251 0.48 16.52 11.34
N TYR A 252 0.28 16.01 12.54
CA TYR A 252 -0.70 14.98 12.84
C TYR A 252 -1.87 15.63 13.57
N ALA A 253 -3.09 15.24 13.21
CA ALA A 253 -4.27 15.57 13.99
C ALA A 253 -5.09 14.31 14.24
N ASP A 254 -5.31 14.07 15.53
CA ASP A 254 -6.40 13.25 16.04
C ASP A 254 -7.70 14.02 15.83
N ALA A 255 -8.44 13.64 14.78
CA ALA A 255 -9.56 14.42 14.28
C ALA A 255 -10.82 14.24 15.14
N ASP A 256 -10.99 13.05 15.72
CA ASP A 256 -12.14 12.70 16.54
C ASP A 256 -11.89 12.84 18.05
N GLY A 257 -10.63 13.07 18.44
CA GLY A 257 -10.19 13.35 19.81
C GLY A 257 -10.12 12.10 20.68
N ASN A 258 -10.03 10.91 20.10
CA ASN A 258 -10.08 9.64 20.82
C ASN A 258 -8.72 9.21 21.42
N GLY A 259 -7.63 9.91 21.08
CA GLY A 259 -6.27 9.68 21.56
C GLY A 259 -5.50 8.56 20.84
N TRP A 260 -6.04 8.04 19.74
CA TRP A 260 -5.46 6.98 18.91
C TRP A 260 -5.25 7.46 17.49
N LEU A 261 -4.36 6.78 16.76
CA LEU A 261 -4.22 6.92 15.32
C LEU A 261 -5.11 5.88 14.65
N ASP A 262 -6.20 6.31 14.02
CA ASP A 262 -7.13 5.43 13.28
C ASP A 262 -7.89 6.14 12.13
N ASP A 263 -8.97 5.51 11.66
CA ASP A 263 -9.74 5.99 10.52
C ASP A 263 -10.39 7.35 10.78
N GLY A 264 -10.06 8.33 9.94
CA GLY A 264 -10.62 9.69 10.02
C GLY A 264 -9.64 10.71 10.57
N ASP A 265 -8.54 10.25 11.15
CA ASP A 265 -7.37 11.08 11.43
C ASP A 265 -6.68 11.53 10.14
N TRP A 266 -5.81 12.54 10.27
CA TRP A 266 -5.04 13.00 9.13
C TRP A 266 -3.61 13.40 9.48
N ILE A 267 -2.79 13.29 8.45
CA ILE A 267 -1.44 13.82 8.38
C ILE A 267 -1.45 14.92 7.32
N ASP A 268 -1.24 16.16 7.77
CA ASP A 268 -1.11 17.29 6.88
C ASP A 268 0.38 17.45 6.51
N LEU A 269 0.66 17.51 5.22
CA LEU A 269 1.99 17.75 4.66
C LEU A 269 2.03 19.09 3.94
N ARG A 270 3.11 19.83 4.14
CA ARG A 270 3.42 21.01 3.34
C ARG A 270 4.85 20.90 2.83
N PRO A 271 5.06 20.13 1.74
CA PRO A 271 6.36 19.99 1.13
C PRO A 271 6.87 21.34 0.62
N SER A 272 8.19 21.46 0.47
CA SER A 272 8.78 22.70 -0.04
C SER A 272 8.38 22.93 -1.50
N ASP A 273 8.10 24.19 -1.86
CA ASP A 273 7.90 24.58 -3.26
C ASP A 273 9.21 24.28 -4.02
N PRO A 274 9.17 23.48 -5.11
CA PRO A 274 10.34 23.20 -5.93
C PRO A 274 10.89 24.46 -6.66
N GLY A 275 10.22 25.60 -6.53
CA GLY A 275 10.74 26.93 -6.86
C GLY A 275 10.52 27.35 -8.31
N THR A 276 10.10 26.43 -9.19
CA THR A 276 9.72 26.75 -10.58
C THR A 276 8.41 26.06 -10.98
N PRO A 277 7.63 26.65 -11.92
CA PRO A 277 6.37 26.03 -12.39
C PRO A 277 6.57 24.70 -13.12
N THR A 278 7.79 24.40 -13.54
CA THR A 278 8.17 23.21 -14.31
C THR A 278 9.13 22.32 -13.51
N ALA A 279 8.97 22.27 -12.20
CA ALA A 279 9.71 21.35 -11.34
C ALA A 279 8.75 20.52 -10.49
N TYR A 280 9.12 19.25 -10.31
CA TYR A 280 8.52 18.35 -9.33
C TYR A 280 9.59 17.72 -8.46
N ASP A 281 9.27 17.60 -7.18
CA ASP A 281 10.02 16.84 -6.19
C ASP A 281 9.16 15.71 -5.65
N THR A 282 9.76 14.55 -5.41
CA THR A 282 9.07 13.41 -4.82
C THR A 282 9.42 13.30 -3.34
N TYR A 283 8.38 13.16 -2.54
CA TYR A 283 8.47 13.03 -1.09
C TYR A 283 7.87 11.71 -0.65
N MET A 284 8.35 11.19 0.47
CA MET A 284 7.70 10.09 1.16
C MET A 284 7.49 10.48 2.61
N VAL A 285 6.23 10.46 3.04
CA VAL A 285 5.91 10.44 4.46
C VAL A 285 5.86 8.99 4.91
N GLN A 286 6.47 8.71 6.05
CA GLN A 286 6.44 7.40 6.69
C GLN A 286 6.13 7.58 8.16
N VAL A 287 5.18 6.80 8.65
CA VAL A 287 4.80 6.70 10.06
C VAL A 287 5.14 5.29 10.53
N GLY A 288 5.72 5.19 11.73
CA GLY A 288 6.30 3.95 12.23
C GLY A 288 7.78 3.82 11.85
N GLU A 289 8.30 2.58 11.74
CA GLU A 289 9.74 2.29 11.69
C GLU A 289 10.53 3.11 10.66
N ALA A 290 11.57 3.79 11.14
CA ALA A 290 12.62 4.40 10.33
C ALA A 290 13.72 3.37 10.01
N GLY A 291 13.48 2.41 9.10
CA GLY A 291 14.46 1.34 8.87
C GLY A 291 14.21 0.35 7.72
N GLY A 292 12.96 0.15 7.30
CA GLY A 292 12.62 -0.62 6.08
C GLY A 292 12.78 -2.13 6.20
N GLN A 293 12.93 -2.70 7.39
CA GLN A 293 12.41 -4.05 7.64
C GLN A 293 10.94 -3.86 8.01
N MET A 294 10.02 -4.75 7.63
CA MET A 294 8.60 -4.61 8.03
C MET A 294 8.41 -5.00 9.51
N VAL A 295 9.28 -4.56 10.41
CA VAL A 295 9.43 -5.13 11.77
C VAL A 295 8.96 -4.09 12.78
N ALA A 296 7.76 -3.56 12.56
CA ALA A 296 7.16 -2.52 13.37
C ALA A 296 5.75 -2.88 13.82
N TYR A 297 5.33 -2.28 14.93
CA TYR A 297 3.97 -2.35 15.46
C TYR A 297 2.92 -1.92 14.41
N ALA A 298 3.21 -0.84 13.71
CA ALA A 298 2.43 -0.37 12.57
C ALA A 298 3.34 0.35 11.58
N TYR A 299 2.93 0.37 10.33
CA TYR A 299 3.58 1.14 9.29
C TYR A 299 2.56 1.70 8.32
N GLY A 300 2.72 2.97 7.98
CA GLY A 300 1.95 3.61 6.92
C GLY A 300 2.75 4.73 6.27
N GLY A 301 2.56 4.92 4.97
CA GLY A 301 3.23 6.00 4.25
C GLY A 301 2.45 6.44 3.02
N ALA A 302 2.84 7.60 2.49
CA ALA A 302 2.38 8.10 1.20
C ALA A 302 3.59 8.58 0.39
N TYR A 303 3.54 8.35 -0.91
CA TYR A 303 4.51 8.86 -1.87
C TYR A 303 3.87 10.01 -2.66
N ALA A 304 4.37 11.23 -2.45
CA ALA A 304 3.80 12.45 -3.00
C ALA A 304 4.68 13.02 -4.11
N LEU A 305 4.11 13.22 -5.30
CA LEU A 305 4.73 13.96 -6.41
C LEU A 305 4.38 15.45 -6.28
N ASN A 306 5.23 16.27 -5.66
CA ASN A 306 4.95 17.66 -5.33
C ASN A 306 5.44 18.64 -6.40
N GLY A 307 4.54 19.47 -6.93
CA GLY A 307 4.86 20.57 -7.85
C GLY A 307 4.46 21.93 -7.26
N ARG A 308 4.54 22.99 -8.08
CA ARG A 308 4.16 24.35 -7.65
C ARG A 308 2.71 24.49 -7.17
N GLY A 309 1.80 23.68 -7.72
CA GLY A 309 0.38 23.65 -7.34
C GLY A 309 0.06 22.78 -6.13
N GLY A 310 1.07 22.24 -5.45
CA GLY A 310 0.91 21.21 -4.42
C GLY A 310 1.17 19.79 -4.95
N PRO A 311 0.82 18.76 -4.18
CA PRO A 311 0.99 17.37 -4.61
C PRO A 311 0.09 17.09 -5.79
N ARG A 312 0.60 16.28 -6.70
CA ARG A 312 -0.12 15.70 -7.81
C ARG A 312 -0.48 14.26 -7.43
N ASP A 313 -1.72 14.03 -7.04
CA ASP A 313 -2.16 12.77 -6.42
C ASP A 313 -3.58 12.39 -6.86
N LEU A 314 -3.97 11.14 -6.61
CA LEU A 314 -5.34 10.66 -6.75
C LEU A 314 -6.07 10.81 -5.41
N PRO A 315 -7.28 11.39 -5.36
CA PRO A 315 -8.01 11.47 -4.11
C PRO A 315 -8.37 10.09 -3.58
N ALA A 316 -8.49 9.97 -2.26
CA ALA A 316 -8.70 8.71 -1.54
C ALA A 316 -9.90 7.89 -2.01
N ASP A 317 -10.92 8.56 -2.56
CA ASP A 317 -12.12 7.95 -3.15
C ASP A 317 -11.83 7.19 -4.46
N SER A 318 -10.68 7.46 -5.07
CA SER A 318 -10.21 6.90 -6.34
C SER A 318 -9.26 5.72 -6.15
N PHE A 319 -8.93 5.35 -4.91
CA PHE A 319 -7.86 4.40 -4.59
C PHE A 319 -8.31 2.93 -4.42
N VAL A 320 -7.44 1.99 -4.81
CA VAL A 320 -7.70 0.56 -4.96
C VAL A 320 -6.86 -0.27 -3.98
N THR A 321 -7.10 -0.13 -2.68
CA THR A 321 -6.65 -1.19 -1.75
C THR A 321 -7.54 -2.42 -1.93
N SER A 322 -6.99 -3.61 -1.72
CA SER A 322 -7.60 -4.94 -1.97
C SER A 322 -8.90 -5.27 -1.22
N GLY A 323 -9.51 -4.30 -0.54
CA GLY A 323 -10.89 -4.35 -0.07
C GLY A 323 -11.68 -3.18 -0.66
N LEU A 324 -12.64 -3.50 -1.53
CA LEU A 324 -13.69 -2.57 -1.95
C LEU A 324 -14.54 -2.10 -0.75
N VAL A 325 -14.49 -2.80 0.38
CA VAL A 325 -15.29 -2.54 1.58
C VAL A 325 -14.47 -2.68 2.84
N HIS A 326 -14.59 -1.69 3.74
CA HIS A 326 -13.96 -1.69 5.05
C HIS A 326 -14.89 -2.28 6.11
N LEU A 327 -14.57 -3.49 6.58
CA LEU A 327 -15.29 -4.21 7.64
C LEU A 327 -14.55 -4.05 8.97
N ARG A 328 -15.16 -3.34 9.92
CA ARG A 328 -14.60 -3.07 11.24
C ARG A 328 -15.33 -3.83 12.33
N HIS A 329 -14.64 -4.51 13.24
CA HIS A 329 -15.25 -4.99 14.49
C HIS A 329 -15.51 -3.83 15.43
N VAL A 330 -16.77 -3.70 15.85
CA VAL A 330 -17.23 -2.58 16.68
C VAL A 330 -17.35 -2.97 18.14
N GLY A 331 -17.42 -4.27 18.43
CA GLY A 331 -17.40 -4.75 19.80
C GLY A 331 -18.01 -6.13 20.00
N ASP A 332 -17.86 -6.60 21.22
CA ASP A 332 -18.34 -7.90 21.68
C ASP A 332 -19.30 -7.75 22.86
N GLN A 333 -20.41 -8.48 22.81
CA GLN A 333 -21.25 -8.74 23.97
C GLN A 333 -20.80 -10.07 24.59
N ILE A 334 -20.19 -9.99 25.77
CA ILE A 334 -19.62 -11.14 26.47
C ILE A 334 -20.61 -11.65 27.53
N ALA A 335 -21.12 -12.86 27.34
CA ALA A 335 -21.90 -13.61 28.31
C ALA A 335 -21.35 -15.05 28.42
N ALA A 336 -22.20 -16.05 28.64
CA ALA A 336 -21.80 -17.46 28.54
C ALA A 336 -21.25 -17.81 27.15
N LYS A 337 -21.72 -17.09 26.13
CA LYS A 337 -21.24 -17.09 24.75
C LYS A 337 -21.04 -15.65 24.31
N VAL A 338 -20.21 -15.45 23.30
CA VAL A 338 -19.90 -14.13 22.74
C VAL A 338 -20.76 -13.87 21.51
N ALA A 339 -21.22 -12.63 21.38
CA ALA A 339 -21.73 -12.09 20.13
C ALA A 339 -20.86 -10.90 19.67
N SER A 340 -20.29 -11.02 18.48
CA SER A 340 -19.42 -10.02 17.85
C SER A 340 -20.16 -9.23 16.79
N THR A 341 -20.00 -7.91 16.78
CA THR A 341 -20.58 -7.03 15.77
C THR A 341 -19.51 -6.49 14.84
N LEU A 342 -19.73 -6.60 13.53
CA LEU A 342 -18.94 -5.92 12.51
C LEU A 342 -19.80 -4.86 11.82
N GLU A 343 -19.19 -3.76 11.42
CA GLU A 343 -19.82 -2.68 10.66
C GLU A 343 -19.06 -2.42 9.36
N VAL A 344 -19.81 -2.26 8.27
CA VAL A 344 -19.31 -1.68 7.04
C VAL A 344 -19.16 -0.19 7.26
N THR A 345 -17.93 0.30 7.34
CA THR A 345 -17.70 1.72 7.61
C THR A 345 -17.52 2.52 6.32
N ARG A 346 -17.04 1.88 5.25
CA ARG A 346 -16.77 2.52 3.94
C ARG A 346 -16.85 1.52 2.79
N VAL A 347 -17.27 2.01 1.62
CA VAL A 347 -17.17 1.30 0.33
C VAL A 347 -16.32 2.15 -0.61
N ARG A 348 -15.13 1.66 -0.96
CA ARG A 348 -14.20 2.29 -1.89
C ARG A 348 -14.49 1.75 -3.28
N TRP A 349 -15.00 2.62 -4.16
CA TRP A 349 -15.19 2.51 -5.62
C TRP A 349 -16.56 3.02 -6.11
N GLY A 350 -17.05 4.12 -5.53
CA GLY A 350 -18.11 4.94 -6.13
C GLY A 350 -19.49 4.31 -6.36
N VAL A 351 -19.67 2.99 -6.20
CA VAL A 351 -20.95 2.30 -6.36
C VAL A 351 -21.01 1.10 -5.39
N PRO A 352 -21.78 1.24 -4.29
CA PRO A 352 -22.23 0.11 -3.48
C PRO A 352 -22.74 -1.05 -4.33
N GLN A 353 -22.35 -2.28 -4.00
CA GLN A 353 -22.75 -3.46 -4.77
C GLN A 353 -24.13 -3.95 -4.33
N PRO A 354 -25.00 -4.43 -5.24
CA PRO A 354 -26.28 -5.01 -4.85
C PRO A 354 -26.08 -6.22 -3.94
N LEU A 355 -26.80 -6.28 -2.81
CA LEU A 355 -26.69 -7.39 -1.85
C LEU A 355 -26.95 -8.77 -2.49
N SER A 356 -27.79 -8.81 -3.53
CA SER A 356 -28.13 -10.01 -4.29
C SER A 356 -26.96 -10.63 -5.05
N GLU A 357 -25.88 -9.87 -5.27
CA GLU A 357 -24.70 -10.33 -6.01
C GLU A 357 -23.54 -10.74 -5.08
N LEU A 358 -23.78 -10.66 -3.76
CA LEU A 358 -22.75 -10.86 -2.75
C LEU A 358 -22.86 -12.23 -2.08
N THR A 359 -21.69 -12.78 -1.78
CA THR A 359 -21.51 -14.01 -1.03
C THR A 359 -20.64 -13.76 0.20
N PHE A 360 -20.84 -14.57 1.24
CA PHE A 360 -20.00 -14.55 2.42
C PHE A 360 -19.28 -15.89 2.60
N ARG A 361 -18.19 -15.82 3.36
CA ARG A 361 -17.47 -16.95 3.91
C ARG A 361 -17.16 -16.65 5.37
N LEU A 362 -17.56 -17.55 6.27
CA LEU A 362 -17.31 -17.45 7.70
C LEU A 362 -16.48 -18.65 8.17
N SER A 363 -15.30 -18.37 8.69
CA SER A 363 -14.43 -19.34 9.35
C SER A 363 -14.40 -19.06 10.85
N VAL A 364 -14.70 -20.08 11.66
CA VAL A 364 -14.63 -20.00 13.12
C VAL A 364 -13.62 -21.04 13.58
N ASN A 365 -12.70 -20.67 14.46
CA ASN A 365 -11.61 -21.51 14.94
C ASN A 365 -10.73 -22.12 13.83
N GLN A 366 -10.63 -21.43 12.68
CA GLN A 366 -9.95 -21.95 11.48
C GLN A 366 -10.45 -23.34 11.04
N THR A 367 -11.71 -23.67 11.37
CA THR A 367 -12.27 -24.98 11.09
C THR A 367 -12.68 -25.06 9.63
N PHE A 368 -12.29 -26.14 8.96
CA PHE A 368 -12.75 -26.47 7.61
C PHE A 368 -13.78 -27.62 7.69
N PRO A 369 -14.87 -27.59 6.89
CA PRO A 369 -15.20 -26.58 5.88
C PRO A 369 -15.72 -25.27 6.48
N GLU A 370 -15.39 -24.16 5.81
CA GLU A 370 -15.93 -22.83 6.13
C GLU A 370 -17.41 -22.75 5.75
N ALA A 371 -18.18 -21.93 6.47
CA ALA A 371 -19.57 -21.67 6.10
C ALA A 371 -19.63 -20.66 4.96
N THR A 372 -20.36 -20.97 3.90
CA THR A 372 -20.52 -20.09 2.73
C THR A 372 -21.98 -19.97 2.33
N GLY A 373 -22.38 -18.80 1.84
CA GLY A 373 -23.73 -18.55 1.36
C GLY A 373 -23.87 -17.18 0.73
N ASN A 374 -25.09 -16.78 0.34
CA ASN A 374 -25.34 -15.45 -0.18
C ASN A 374 -25.65 -14.46 0.95
N LEU A 375 -25.23 -13.20 0.75
CA LEU A 375 -25.89 -11.97 1.21
C LEU A 375 -27.26 -12.13 1.87
N VAL A 376 -28.20 -12.33 0.95
CA VAL A 376 -29.64 -12.24 1.09
C VAL A 376 -30.26 -13.43 1.84
N ASP A 377 -29.49 -14.49 2.06
CA ASP A 377 -29.95 -15.69 2.76
C ASP A 377 -29.72 -15.61 4.28
N LEU A 378 -29.08 -14.53 4.76
CA LEU A 378 -28.89 -14.27 6.19
C LEU A 378 -30.21 -13.81 6.85
N PRO A 379 -30.52 -14.23 8.10
CA PRO A 379 -29.64 -14.94 9.02
C PRO A 379 -29.58 -16.45 8.82
N ILE A 380 -28.42 -17.04 9.15
CA ILE A 380 -28.24 -18.50 9.19
C ILE A 380 -27.71 -18.97 10.56
N THR A 381 -27.89 -20.25 10.85
CA THR A 381 -27.26 -20.94 12.00
C THR A 381 -26.48 -22.14 11.49
N LEU A 382 -25.21 -22.22 11.87
CA LEU A 382 -24.31 -23.30 11.50
C LEU A 382 -24.58 -24.55 12.34
N PRO A 383 -24.16 -25.76 11.89
CA PRO A 383 -24.27 -26.97 12.69
C PRO A 383 -23.55 -26.90 14.05
N SER A 384 -22.54 -26.04 14.18
CA SER A 384 -21.85 -25.74 15.45
C SER A 384 -22.70 -24.94 16.44
N GLY A 385 -23.85 -24.42 16.00
CA GLY A 385 -24.71 -23.51 16.75
C GLY A 385 -24.35 -22.03 16.59
N VAL A 386 -23.21 -21.69 15.97
CA VAL A 386 -22.85 -20.29 15.66
C VAL A 386 -23.87 -19.72 14.66
N SER A 387 -24.32 -18.49 14.88
CA SER A 387 -25.20 -17.80 13.95
C SER A 387 -24.54 -16.59 13.32
N LEU A 388 -24.89 -16.32 12.07
CA LEU A 388 -24.49 -15.14 11.32
C LEU A 388 -25.75 -14.43 10.84
N SER A 389 -25.87 -13.14 11.11
CA SER A 389 -26.92 -12.29 10.56
C SER A 389 -26.35 -11.02 9.95
N PHE A 390 -27.06 -10.46 8.98
CA PHE A 390 -26.73 -9.21 8.33
C PHE A 390 -27.92 -8.24 8.44
N ALA A 391 -27.64 -6.97 8.67
CA ALA A 391 -28.61 -5.89 8.73
C ALA A 391 -28.21 -4.81 7.72
N ASP A 392 -29.07 -4.60 6.73
CA ASP A 392 -29.04 -3.44 5.83
C ASP A 392 -29.67 -2.26 6.57
N SER A 393 -28.83 -1.40 7.16
CA SER A 393 -29.29 -0.33 8.05
C SER A 393 -29.99 0.79 7.29
N GLY A 394 -29.69 0.97 6.00
CA GLY A 394 -30.31 1.96 5.12
C GLY A 394 -31.55 1.46 4.39
N ALA A 395 -31.79 0.14 4.40
CA ALA A 395 -32.78 -0.55 3.56
C ALA A 395 -32.61 -0.22 2.06
N ALA A 396 -31.37 0.02 1.62
CA ALA A 396 -31.06 0.43 0.26
C ALA A 396 -30.99 -0.76 -0.71
N GLY A 397 -30.91 -1.99 -0.21
CA GLY A 397 -30.64 -3.20 -1.01
C GLY A 397 -29.21 -3.24 -1.55
N LEU A 398 -28.35 -2.36 -1.04
CA LEU A 398 -26.96 -2.18 -1.44
C LEU A 398 -26.06 -2.47 -0.24
N PHE A 399 -24.84 -2.91 -0.50
CA PHE A 399 -23.83 -3.11 0.52
C PHE A 399 -23.07 -1.80 0.72
N ASP A 400 -23.39 -1.05 1.78
CA ASP A 400 -22.89 0.30 2.03
C ASP A 400 -22.59 0.62 3.51
N ALA A 401 -22.12 1.84 3.75
CA ALA A 401 -21.67 2.27 5.06
C ALA A 401 -22.84 2.34 6.06
N GLY A 402 -22.68 1.70 7.21
CA GLY A 402 -23.71 1.55 8.25
C GLY A 402 -24.33 0.15 8.30
N ASP A 403 -24.10 -0.69 7.29
CA ASP A 403 -24.50 -2.09 7.30
C ASP A 403 -23.74 -2.89 8.37
N ARG A 404 -24.39 -3.90 8.93
CA ARG A 404 -23.83 -4.63 10.08
C ARG A 404 -23.94 -6.14 9.96
N PHE A 405 -22.89 -6.83 10.39
CA PHE A 405 -22.91 -8.26 10.66
C PHE A 405 -22.94 -8.51 12.16
N LEU A 406 -23.71 -9.51 12.58
CA LEU A 406 -23.67 -10.05 13.92
C LEU A 406 -23.31 -11.53 13.85
N VAL A 407 -22.21 -11.89 14.50
CA VAL A 407 -21.77 -13.29 14.66
C VAL A 407 -21.97 -13.68 16.11
N ALA A 408 -22.93 -14.56 16.39
CA ALA A 408 -23.32 -14.90 17.75
C ALA A 408 -23.10 -16.38 18.08
N ASN A 409 -23.20 -16.67 19.39
CA ASN A 409 -22.97 -17.99 19.97
C ASN A 409 -21.52 -18.50 19.80
N LEU A 410 -20.55 -17.58 19.81
CA LEU A 410 -19.12 -17.88 19.75
C LEU A 410 -18.57 -18.25 21.13
N ASP A 411 -17.59 -19.15 21.18
CA ASP A 411 -16.79 -19.37 22.38
C ASP A 411 -15.77 -18.24 22.56
N ASN A 412 -15.56 -17.81 23.80
CA ASN A 412 -14.61 -16.75 24.11
C ASN A 412 -13.19 -17.10 23.64
N ARG A 413 -12.47 -16.11 23.10
CA ARG A 413 -11.11 -16.19 22.53
C ARG A 413 -10.99 -17.13 21.33
N THR A 414 -12.08 -17.31 20.58
CA THR A 414 -12.08 -18.09 19.33
C THR A 414 -11.75 -17.18 18.16
N PRO A 415 -10.78 -17.54 17.28
CA PRO A 415 -10.50 -16.76 16.09
C PRO A 415 -11.64 -16.88 15.08
N VAL A 416 -12.03 -15.77 14.47
CA VAL A 416 -13.10 -15.68 13.47
C VAL A 416 -12.61 -14.87 12.28
N VAL A 417 -12.94 -15.34 11.08
CA VAL A 417 -12.72 -14.63 9.82
C VAL A 417 -14.03 -14.55 9.07
N LEU A 418 -14.44 -13.34 8.70
CA LEU A 418 -15.55 -13.10 7.79
C LEU A 418 -15.02 -12.44 6.52
N THR A 419 -15.30 -13.06 5.38
CA THR A 419 -14.97 -12.52 4.06
C THR A 419 -16.27 -12.31 3.28
N VAL A 420 -16.41 -11.15 2.63
CA VAL A 420 -17.49 -10.83 1.70
C VAL A 420 -16.91 -10.74 0.29
N SER A 421 -17.57 -11.34 -0.70
CA SER A 421 -17.09 -11.44 -2.08
C SER A 421 -18.22 -11.16 -3.08
N GLY A 422 -17.88 -10.58 -4.24
CA GLY A 422 -18.80 -10.32 -5.35
C GLY A 422 -18.10 -10.59 -6.68
N ALA A 423 -18.85 -11.05 -7.70
CA ALA A 423 -18.40 -11.23 -9.10
C ALA A 423 -16.93 -11.69 -9.31
N GLN A 424 -16.44 -12.63 -8.46
CA GLN A 424 -15.08 -13.23 -8.45
C GLN A 424 -13.96 -12.51 -7.67
N ALA A 425 -14.25 -11.46 -6.92
CA ALA A 425 -13.27 -10.78 -6.06
C ALA A 425 -13.73 -10.71 -4.59
N THR A 426 -12.76 -10.75 -3.68
CA THR A 426 -13.00 -10.40 -2.28
C THR A 426 -13.24 -8.91 -2.19
N LEU A 427 -14.40 -8.53 -1.63
CA LEU A 427 -14.78 -7.14 -1.40
C LEU A 427 -14.28 -6.64 -0.06
N GLY A 428 -14.34 -7.46 0.98
CA GLY A 428 -13.89 -7.10 2.32
C GLY A 428 -13.63 -8.32 3.17
N GLU A 429 -12.73 -8.18 4.15
CA GLU A 429 -12.38 -9.22 5.10
C GLU A 429 -12.17 -8.62 6.48
N ALA A 430 -12.64 -9.32 7.52
CA ALA A 430 -12.38 -8.98 8.92
C ALA A 430 -11.91 -10.23 9.68
N ARG A 431 -10.89 -10.08 10.53
CA ARG A 431 -10.29 -11.16 11.34
C ARG A 431 -10.16 -10.80 12.81
N TRP A 432 -10.91 -11.41 13.71
CA TRP A 432 -10.91 -11.04 15.14
C TRP A 432 -10.97 -12.27 16.05
N PHE A 433 -10.82 -12.05 17.36
CA PHE A 433 -11.06 -13.05 18.40
C PHE A 433 -12.32 -12.68 19.17
N ALA A 434 -13.27 -13.60 19.26
CA ALA A 434 -14.51 -13.38 19.99
C ALA A 434 -14.23 -13.06 21.47
N GLY A 435 -14.75 -11.97 22.01
CA GLY A 435 -14.60 -11.55 23.40
C GLY A 435 -13.27 -10.87 23.68
N TYR A 436 -12.56 -10.49 22.62
CA TYR A 436 -11.26 -9.82 22.66
C TYR A 436 -11.18 -8.69 21.62
N GLY A 437 -11.59 -8.95 20.38
CA GLY A 437 -11.45 -8.01 19.25
C GLY A 437 -10.31 -8.38 18.30
N HIS A 438 -9.86 -7.42 17.50
CA HIS A 438 -8.76 -7.59 16.55
C HIS A 438 -7.39 -7.59 17.24
N ILE A 439 -6.43 -8.28 16.61
CA ILE A 439 -5.01 -8.05 16.90
C ILE A 439 -4.62 -6.76 16.18
N ILE A 440 -4.12 -5.79 16.93
CA ILE A 440 -3.68 -4.52 16.36
C ILE A 440 -2.32 -4.72 15.70
N GLY A 441 -2.22 -4.43 14.40
CA GLY A 441 -0.93 -4.40 13.70
C GLY A 441 -0.19 -5.74 13.63
N ARG A 442 1.12 -5.67 13.33
CA ARG A 442 1.94 -6.87 13.12
C ARG A 442 2.55 -7.35 14.43
N LEU A 443 2.22 -8.59 14.83
CA LEU A 443 2.87 -9.23 15.99
C LEU A 443 4.38 -9.43 15.77
N PRO A 444 5.22 -9.08 16.75
CA PRO A 444 6.66 -9.32 16.69
C PRO A 444 6.98 -10.82 16.75
N GLN A 445 8.02 -11.22 16.01
CA GLN A 445 8.58 -12.55 16.17
C GLN A 445 9.34 -12.63 17.49
N LEU A 446 8.88 -13.51 18.37
CA LEU A 446 9.57 -13.80 19.63
C LEU A 446 10.76 -14.72 19.38
N THR A 447 11.79 -14.60 20.22
CA THR A 447 12.89 -15.55 20.32
C THR A 447 13.17 -15.88 21.77
N LEU A 448 13.54 -17.12 22.04
CA LEU A 448 13.89 -17.63 23.36
C LEU A 448 15.26 -18.29 23.29
N THR A 449 16.19 -17.83 24.12
CA THR A 449 17.57 -18.36 24.15
C THR A 449 17.87 -18.89 25.53
N ALA A 450 18.02 -20.21 25.66
CA ALA A 450 18.35 -20.84 26.93
C ALA A 450 19.86 -20.92 27.15
N THR A 451 20.30 -20.58 28.36
CA THR A 451 21.69 -20.68 28.82
C THR A 451 21.77 -21.26 30.24
N GLY A 452 22.97 -21.73 30.61
CA GLY A 452 23.26 -22.27 31.95
C GLY A 452 23.03 -23.77 32.10
N SER A 453 23.37 -24.29 33.28
CA SER A 453 23.27 -25.70 33.66
C SER A 453 22.48 -25.91 34.97
N GLY A 454 21.56 -24.98 35.28
CA GLY A 454 20.76 -24.98 36.51
C GLY A 454 21.25 -23.95 37.56
N PRO A 455 20.45 -22.93 37.91
CA PRO A 455 19.19 -22.54 37.28
C PRO A 455 19.38 -22.23 35.79
N TYR A 456 18.39 -22.58 34.97
CA TYR A 456 18.41 -22.24 33.55
C TYR A 456 17.87 -20.83 33.36
N LEU A 457 18.61 -20.01 32.61
CA LEU A 457 18.19 -18.68 32.22
C LEU A 457 17.72 -18.73 30.78
N ILE A 458 16.54 -18.20 30.49
CA ILE A 458 16.00 -18.12 29.14
C ILE A 458 15.73 -16.66 28.82
N ASP A 459 16.61 -16.07 28.03
CA ASP A 459 16.48 -14.67 27.59
C ASP A 459 15.46 -14.56 26.47
N THR A 460 14.66 -13.49 26.51
CA THR A 460 13.67 -13.16 25.48
C THR A 460 14.22 -12.12 24.52
N GLY A 461 13.99 -12.34 23.23
CA GLY A 461 14.27 -11.36 22.20
C GLY A 461 12.97 -10.95 21.51
N VAL A 462 12.65 -9.66 21.59
CA VAL A 462 11.46 -9.05 21.00
C VAL A 462 11.93 -7.83 20.18
N PRO A 463 11.75 -7.82 18.85
CA PRO A 463 12.35 -6.78 18.01
C PRO A 463 11.71 -5.39 18.15
N PHE A 464 10.48 -5.29 18.66
CA PHE A 464 9.78 -4.03 18.89
C PHE A 464 8.65 -4.19 19.91
N TRP A 465 8.30 -3.10 20.58
CA TRP A 465 7.17 -3.03 21.51
C TRP A 465 5.83 -3.34 20.82
N HIS A 466 4.92 -4.05 21.50
CA HIS A 466 3.59 -4.36 20.97
C HIS A 466 2.54 -4.46 22.08
N PRO A 467 1.30 -3.94 21.92
CA PRO A 467 0.29 -3.94 22.97
C PRO A 467 -0.13 -5.35 23.41
N GLU A 468 -0.10 -6.31 22.49
CA GLU A 468 -0.41 -7.72 22.78
C GLU A 468 0.60 -8.39 23.71
N LEU A 469 1.79 -7.78 23.89
CA LEU A 469 2.84 -8.29 24.78
C LEU A 469 2.71 -7.78 26.21
N GLU A 470 1.70 -6.96 26.50
CA GLU A 470 1.40 -6.53 27.87
C GLU A 470 1.26 -7.75 28.79
N MET A 471 1.99 -7.74 29.91
CA MET A 471 1.94 -8.82 30.88
C MET A 471 0.51 -9.03 31.39
N ASN A 472 0.18 -10.27 31.73
CA ASN A 472 -1.16 -10.71 32.16
C ASN A 472 -2.30 -10.52 31.14
N ARG A 473 -2.04 -9.91 29.97
CA ARG A 473 -3.04 -9.72 28.91
C ARG A 473 -3.17 -10.97 28.03
N THR A 474 -2.27 -11.14 27.06
CA THR A 474 -2.26 -12.30 26.16
C THR A 474 -1.05 -13.25 26.28
N PRO A 475 0.14 -12.83 26.75
CA PRO A 475 1.27 -13.73 26.88
C PRO A 475 1.03 -14.82 27.93
N ARG A 476 1.31 -16.06 27.58
CA ARG A 476 1.15 -17.25 28.42
C ARG A 476 2.38 -18.14 28.33
N ALA A 477 2.73 -18.78 29.44
CA ALA A 477 3.80 -19.75 29.51
C ALA A 477 3.26 -21.15 29.81
N ALA A 478 3.87 -22.16 29.18
CA ALA A 478 3.72 -23.55 29.54
C ALA A 478 5.11 -24.19 29.64
N LEU A 479 5.25 -25.15 30.56
CA LEU A 479 6.50 -25.89 30.76
C LEU A 479 6.22 -27.37 30.69
N ARG A 480 7.05 -28.10 29.95
CA ARG A 480 7.12 -29.56 29.98
C ARG A 480 8.43 -30.03 30.59
N GLU A 481 8.35 -31.09 31.39
CA GLU A 481 9.48 -31.83 31.95
C GLU A 481 9.44 -33.25 31.36
N ASN A 482 10.49 -33.66 30.66
CA ASN A 482 10.61 -34.97 30.00
C ASN A 482 9.38 -35.31 29.11
N GLY A 483 8.84 -34.30 28.43
CA GLY A 483 7.66 -34.42 27.56
C GLY A 483 6.31 -34.35 28.29
N ILE A 484 6.30 -34.27 29.62
CA ILE A 484 5.07 -34.16 30.43
C ILE A 484 4.83 -32.70 30.79
N THR A 485 3.63 -32.19 30.51
CA THR A 485 3.23 -30.82 30.91
C THR A 485 3.19 -30.71 32.44
N VAL A 486 4.08 -29.88 33.00
CA VAL A 486 4.16 -29.59 34.44
C VAL A 486 3.60 -28.21 34.80
N LEU A 487 3.60 -27.28 33.85
CA LEU A 487 2.89 -26.00 33.93
C LEU A 487 2.11 -25.77 32.63
N ARG A 488 0.87 -25.29 32.74
CA ARG A 488 0.00 -25.02 31.60
C ARG A 488 -0.64 -23.64 31.74
N ASP A 489 -0.66 -22.90 30.63
CA ASP A 489 -1.43 -21.66 30.45
C ASP A 489 -1.26 -20.66 31.62
N ARG A 490 -0.01 -20.41 32.00
CA ARG A 490 0.32 -19.49 33.09
C ARG A 490 0.41 -18.07 32.54
N PRO A 491 -0.33 -17.08 33.07
CA PRO A 491 -0.13 -15.69 32.67
C PRO A 491 1.30 -15.25 33.00
N LEU A 492 1.93 -14.53 32.08
CA LEU A 492 3.18 -13.84 32.38
C LEU A 492 2.89 -12.69 33.33
N VAL A 493 3.58 -12.69 34.47
CA VAL A 493 3.63 -11.61 35.44
C VAL A 493 5.05 -11.61 36.00
N ASN A 494 5.57 -10.45 36.38
CA ASN A 494 6.87 -10.38 37.03
C ASN A 494 6.85 -11.19 38.34
N GLY A 495 7.83 -12.07 38.54
CA GLY A 495 7.94 -13.00 39.65
C GLY A 495 7.60 -14.46 39.30
N THR A 496 7.32 -15.26 40.32
CA THR A 496 7.07 -16.70 40.17
C THR A 496 5.74 -16.95 39.45
N ILE A 497 5.79 -17.35 38.17
CA ILE A 497 4.60 -17.64 37.38
C ILE A 497 4.05 -19.04 37.65
N GLY A 498 4.86 -19.97 38.17
CA GLY A 498 4.40 -21.30 38.56
C GLY A 498 5.44 -22.14 39.32
N THR A 499 4.94 -23.11 40.07
CA THR A 499 5.72 -24.12 40.78
C THR A 499 5.24 -25.52 40.39
N PHE A 500 6.15 -26.47 40.31
CA PHE A 500 5.88 -27.87 40.01
C PHE A 500 6.69 -28.77 40.95
N ALA A 501 6.46 -30.09 40.90
CA ALA A 501 7.01 -31.02 41.88
C ALA A 501 8.54 -30.93 42.06
N ASN A 502 9.26 -30.62 40.98
CA ASN A 502 10.72 -30.61 40.92
C ASN A 502 11.32 -29.21 40.76
N GLY A 503 10.53 -28.14 40.94
CA GLY A 503 11.05 -26.80 40.67
C GLY A 503 10.03 -25.67 40.53
N SER A 504 10.49 -24.57 39.94
CA SER A 504 9.71 -23.36 39.72
C SER A 504 10.13 -22.63 38.44
N VAL A 505 9.22 -21.82 37.93
CA VAL A 505 9.46 -20.88 36.83
C VAL A 505 9.17 -19.48 37.32
N THR A 506 10.15 -18.60 37.16
CA THR A 506 10.05 -17.17 37.45
C THR A 506 10.22 -16.42 36.15
N PHE A 507 9.41 -15.40 35.91
CA PHE A 507 9.61 -14.44 34.83
C PHE A 507 10.13 -13.13 35.43
N VAL A 508 11.14 -12.54 34.81
CA VAL A 508 11.80 -11.32 35.26
C VAL A 508 11.59 -10.26 34.20
N ASP A 509 10.80 -9.26 34.55
CA ASP A 509 10.68 -7.99 33.84
C ASP A 509 11.90 -7.14 34.17
N ALA A 510 12.88 -7.11 33.27
CA ALA A 510 14.20 -6.56 33.56
C ALA A 510 14.22 -5.03 33.45
N ASP A 511 13.44 -4.46 32.54
CA ASP A 511 13.34 -3.03 32.31
C ASP A 511 12.17 -2.38 33.08
N GLY A 512 11.22 -3.19 33.58
CA GLY A 512 10.09 -2.75 34.39
C GLY A 512 8.98 -2.10 33.56
N ASP A 513 8.95 -2.33 32.24
CA ASP A 513 8.00 -1.70 31.33
C ASP A 513 6.61 -2.34 31.36
N GLY A 514 6.47 -3.53 31.95
CA GLY A 514 5.22 -4.28 32.06
C GLY A 514 4.81 -5.02 30.79
N PHE A 515 5.70 -5.17 29.80
CA PHE A 515 5.52 -5.91 28.56
C PHE A 515 6.57 -7.01 28.47
N LEU A 516 6.25 -8.10 27.76
CA LEU A 516 7.28 -9.04 27.33
C LEU A 516 8.19 -8.33 26.32
N SER A 517 9.41 -8.01 26.71
CA SER A 517 10.32 -7.16 25.94
C SER A 517 11.67 -7.84 25.66
N GLN A 518 12.59 -7.10 25.03
CA GLN A 518 13.96 -7.55 24.80
C GLN A 518 14.78 -7.44 26.09
N GLY A 519 15.37 -8.55 26.53
CA GLY A 519 16.20 -8.58 27.73
C GLY A 519 15.48 -9.03 29.00
N ASP A 520 14.16 -9.26 28.93
CA ASP A 520 13.46 -10.04 29.94
C ASP A 520 13.94 -11.49 29.94
N ALA A 521 13.66 -12.20 31.02
CA ALA A 521 14.10 -13.58 31.15
C ALA A 521 13.17 -14.46 31.95
N PHE A 522 13.18 -15.74 31.62
CA PHE A 522 12.67 -16.78 32.50
C PHE A 522 13.82 -17.43 33.27
N VAL A 523 13.62 -17.63 34.56
CA VAL A 523 14.50 -18.43 35.41
C VAL A 523 13.77 -19.71 35.77
N VAL A 524 14.29 -20.83 35.29
CA VAL A 524 13.75 -22.16 35.58
C VAL A 524 14.68 -22.86 36.56
N GLN A 525 14.19 -23.04 37.78
CA GLN A 525 14.80 -23.90 38.77
C GLN A 525 14.19 -25.28 38.60
N GLY A 526 14.99 -26.28 38.25
CA GLY A 526 14.52 -27.63 37.97
C GLY A 526 15.61 -28.67 38.28
N ALA A 527 15.25 -29.95 38.15
CA ALA A 527 16.17 -31.06 38.28
C ALA A 527 17.26 -30.99 37.19
N PRO A 528 18.57 -31.06 37.54
CA PRO A 528 19.65 -30.96 36.54
C PRO A 528 19.64 -32.07 35.49
N ALA A 529 19.04 -33.23 35.80
CA ALA A 529 18.97 -34.39 34.93
C ALA A 529 17.71 -34.44 34.04
N ALA A 530 16.81 -33.47 34.16
CA ALA A 530 15.59 -33.43 33.37
C ALA A 530 15.78 -32.58 32.11
N ARG A 531 15.05 -32.96 31.06
CA ARG A 531 14.90 -32.18 29.84
C ARG A 531 13.65 -31.33 29.93
N TYR A 532 13.79 -30.02 29.72
CA TYR A 532 12.72 -29.06 29.78
C TYR A 532 12.38 -28.49 28.41
N GLU A 533 11.11 -28.17 28.19
CA GLU A 533 10.62 -27.40 27.06
C GLU A 533 9.75 -26.26 27.60
N LEU A 534 10.22 -25.02 27.47
CA LEU A 534 9.44 -23.82 27.77
C LEU A 534 8.75 -23.35 26.49
N GLU A 535 7.44 -23.21 26.53
CA GLU A 535 6.63 -22.60 25.49
C GLU A 535 6.10 -21.25 25.98
N VAL A 536 6.33 -20.19 25.21
CA VAL A 536 5.72 -18.87 25.41
C VAL A 536 4.80 -18.60 24.23
N SER A 537 3.52 -18.43 24.50
CA SER A 537 2.50 -18.13 23.50
C SER A 537 1.86 -16.77 23.72
N VAL A 538 1.48 -16.11 22.63
CA VAL A 538 0.87 -14.77 22.60
C VAL A 538 -0.36 -14.83 21.71
N VAL A 539 -1.36 -14.01 22.04
CA VAL A 539 -2.70 -14.01 21.43
C VAL A 539 -3.28 -15.41 21.31
N PHE A 540 -3.53 -16.03 22.46
CA PHE A 540 -4.25 -17.31 22.56
C PHE A 540 -3.65 -18.45 21.75
N GLY A 541 -2.32 -18.44 21.55
CA GLY A 541 -1.60 -19.48 20.81
C GLY A 541 -1.32 -19.16 19.34
N THR A 542 -1.69 -17.98 18.86
CA THR A 542 -1.46 -17.57 17.46
C THR A 542 0.03 -17.47 17.15
N VAL A 543 0.79 -16.88 18.07
CA VAL A 543 2.25 -16.88 18.05
C VAL A 543 2.71 -17.71 19.22
N SER A 544 3.61 -18.66 18.98
CA SER A 544 4.21 -19.48 20.03
C SER A 544 5.67 -19.72 19.72
N GLN A 545 6.51 -19.62 20.75
CA GLN A 545 7.90 -20.01 20.68
C GLN A 545 8.25 -21.03 21.74
N ARG A 546 9.13 -21.95 21.35
CA ARG A 546 9.60 -23.02 22.23
C ARG A 546 11.11 -23.00 22.31
N VAL A 547 11.62 -23.27 23.50
CA VAL A 547 13.03 -23.57 23.71
C VAL A 547 13.16 -24.84 24.54
N THR A 548 14.04 -25.72 24.10
CA THR A 548 14.41 -26.93 24.84
C THR A 548 15.75 -26.70 25.51
N PHE A 549 15.88 -27.12 26.77
CA PHE A 549 17.10 -26.98 27.57
C PHE A 549 17.16 -28.07 28.66
N GLY A 550 18.27 -28.13 29.38
CA GLY A 550 18.55 -29.24 30.28
C GLY A 550 19.09 -30.46 29.54
N ALA A 551 19.10 -31.60 30.22
CA ALA A 551 19.85 -32.80 29.81
C ALA A 551 19.49 -33.36 28.43
#